data_AF-A0A4Y2RFX4-F1
#
_entry.id   AF-A0A4Y2RFX4-F1
#
_cell.length_a   1.000
_cell.length_b   1.000
_cell.length_c   1.000
_cell.angle_alpha   90.00
_cell.angle_beta   90.00
_cell.angle_gamma   90.00
#
_symmetry.space_group_name_H-M   'P 1'
#
loop_
_entity.id
_entity.type
_entity.pdbx_description
1 polymer ?
#
loop_
_entity_poly.entity_id
_entity_poly.type
_entity_poly.pdbx_seq_one_letter_code
_entity_poly.pdbx_strand_id
1 'polypeptide(L)'
;MFVGEPLSLITNILCAGQTEHNMWLLNIGSGNLPEISGLPCDSIEIPQQMVVEENLIEVIYSKNLNDMEVEQLAKRVILAPTNKKTLKMNRSIIAKLQDKPHTFYSFYSIISEDQNDLQNYPSEFLHDLTL
;
A
#
# COMPACT_ATOMS: atom_id res chain seq x y z
N MET A 1 42.53 2.06 9.74
CA MET A 1 41.06 1.85 9.74
C MET A 1 40.47 3.02 8.95
N PHE A 2 40.09 2.79 7.70
CA PHE A 2 39.44 3.83 6.89
C PHE A 2 37.97 3.87 7.29
N VAL A 3 37.57 4.90 8.05
CA VAL A 3 36.16 5.22 8.22
C VAL A 3 35.80 6.01 6.96
N GLY A 4 35.07 5.38 6.03
CA GLY A 4 34.57 6.09 4.86
C GLY A 4 33.64 7.22 5.31
N GLU A 5 33.73 8.38 4.67
CA GLU A 5 32.83 9.49 4.98
C GLU A 5 31.38 9.08 4.68
N PRO A 6 30.42 9.41 5.57
CA PRO A 6 29.02 9.09 5.34
C PRO A 6 28.50 9.88 4.12
N LEU A 7 27.95 9.15 3.14
CA LEU A 7 27.25 9.77 2.02
C LEU A 7 25.88 10.26 2.49
N SER A 8 25.51 11.49 2.09
CA SER A 8 24.21 12.08 2.39
C SER A 8 23.38 12.22 1.11
N LEU A 9 22.07 11.97 1.23
CA LEU A 9 21.12 12.22 0.17
C LEU A 9 20.74 13.71 0.17
N ILE A 10 21.12 14.44 -0.89
CA ILE A 10 20.91 15.90 -0.97
C ILE A 10 19.68 16.29 -1.79
N THR A 11 19.16 15.38 -2.62
CA THR A 11 18.06 15.67 -3.56
C THR A 11 17.06 14.53 -3.58
N ASN A 12 15.78 14.86 -3.37
CA ASN A 12 14.67 13.95 -3.60
C ASN A 12 14.11 14.15 -5.03
N ILE A 13 14.27 13.15 -5.89
CA ILE A 13 13.80 13.18 -7.29
C ILE A 13 12.31 12.85 -7.43
N LEU A 14 11.66 12.31 -6.39
CA LEU A 14 10.29 11.81 -6.46
C LEU A 14 9.21 12.90 -6.39
N CYS A 15 9.54 14.10 -5.88
CA CYS A 15 8.57 15.20 -5.78
C CYS A 15 9.10 16.52 -6.39
N ALA A 16 9.53 16.50 -7.65
CA ALA A 16 9.97 17.71 -8.34
C ALA A 16 8.95 18.86 -8.20
N GLY A 17 9.37 19.99 -7.63
CA GLY A 17 8.54 21.20 -7.45
C GLY A 17 7.88 21.40 -6.08
N GLN A 18 7.89 20.41 -5.17
CA GLN A 18 7.36 20.56 -3.80
C GLN A 18 8.49 20.76 -2.79
N THR A 19 8.96 21.99 -2.62
CA THR A 19 10.19 22.28 -1.86
C THR A 19 10.08 21.93 -0.38
N GLU A 20 9.01 22.30 0.31
CA GLU A 20 8.86 22.06 1.76
C GLU A 20 8.67 20.58 2.11
N HIS A 21 7.78 19.88 1.41
CA HIS A 21 7.54 18.45 1.61
C HIS A 21 8.81 17.62 1.32
N ASN A 22 9.55 17.96 0.27
CA ASN A 22 10.83 17.33 -0.03
C ASN A 22 11.86 17.52 1.08
N MET A 23 11.99 18.74 1.59
CA MET A 23 12.93 19.02 2.67
C MET A 23 12.56 18.24 3.93
N TRP A 24 11.27 18.14 4.26
CA TRP A 24 10.81 17.30 5.37
C TRP A 24 11.19 15.83 5.19
N LEU A 25 10.94 15.25 4.00
CA LEU A 25 11.34 13.87 3.68
C LEU A 25 12.86 13.65 3.73
N LEU A 26 13.66 14.59 3.24
CA LEU A 26 15.12 14.53 3.31
C LEU A 26 15.63 14.58 4.75
N ASN A 27 15.00 15.40 5.60
CA ASN A 27 15.35 15.47 7.01
C ASN A 27 14.98 14.18 7.76
N ILE A 28 13.85 13.53 7.43
CA ILE A 28 13.51 12.20 7.95
C ILE A 28 14.58 11.18 7.54
N GLY A 29 14.84 11.06 6.23
CA GLY A 29 15.75 10.05 5.70
C GLY A 29 17.20 10.23 6.16
N SER A 30 17.59 11.46 6.51
CA SER A 30 18.92 11.77 7.02
C SER A 30 19.03 11.73 8.55
N GLY A 31 17.91 11.57 9.27
CA GLY A 31 17.89 11.62 10.74
C GLY A 31 18.16 13.02 11.31
N ASN A 32 17.83 14.08 10.57
CA ASN A 32 18.06 15.48 10.96
C ASN A 32 16.86 16.11 11.68
N LEU A 33 15.82 15.33 11.98
CA LEU A 33 14.66 15.82 12.72
C LEU A 33 14.99 15.99 14.20
N PRO A 34 14.43 17.03 14.87
CA PRO A 34 14.64 17.21 16.30
C PRO A 34 13.98 16.09 17.10
N GLU A 35 14.63 15.68 18.19
CA GLU A 35 14.02 14.77 19.15
C GLU A 35 12.82 15.43 19.82
N ILE A 36 11.75 14.66 19.99
CA ILE A 36 10.53 15.12 20.64
C ILE A 36 10.58 14.71 22.12
N SER A 37 10.60 15.69 23.01
CA SER A 37 10.70 15.46 24.45
C SER A 37 9.58 14.53 24.94
N GLY A 38 9.96 13.46 25.65
CA GLY A 38 9.03 12.48 26.20
C GLY A 38 8.59 11.37 25.23
N LEU A 39 9.10 11.35 24.00
CA LEU A 39 8.88 10.26 23.03
C LEU A 39 10.18 9.47 22.76
N PRO A 40 10.07 8.24 22.23
CA PRO A 40 11.21 7.50 21.70
C PRO A 40 11.99 8.27 20.64
N CYS A 41 13.32 8.06 20.56
CA CYS A 41 14.20 8.78 19.62
C CYS A 41 13.92 8.49 18.13
N ASP A 42 13.16 7.43 17.82
CA ASP A 42 12.69 7.08 16.49
C ASP A 42 11.32 7.68 16.14
N SER A 43 10.81 8.57 17.00
CA SER A 43 9.54 9.27 16.77
C SER A 43 9.73 10.46 15.82
N ILE A 44 8.77 10.64 14.93
CA ILE A 44 8.69 11.80 14.03
C ILE A 44 7.37 12.53 14.23
N GLU A 45 7.40 13.85 14.11
CA GLU A 45 6.19 14.66 14.07
C GLU A 45 5.63 14.66 12.64
N ILE A 46 4.38 14.25 12.50
CA ILE A 46 3.66 14.30 11.22
C ILE A 46 3.04 15.71 11.08
N PRO A 47 3.34 16.46 10.00
CA PRO A 47 2.74 17.76 9.79
C PRO A 47 1.21 17.71 9.79
N GLN A 48 0.56 18.65 10.45
CA GLN A 48 -0.90 18.65 10.62
C GLN A 48 -1.66 18.64 9.29
N GLN A 49 -1.11 19.27 8.24
CA GLN A 49 -1.69 19.25 6.89
C GLN A 49 -1.69 17.86 6.23
N MET A 50 -0.99 16.87 6.81
CA MET A 50 -0.99 15.47 6.36
C MET A 50 -1.90 14.58 7.20
N VAL A 51 -2.50 15.12 8.27
CA VAL A 51 -3.40 14.41 9.16
C VAL A 51 -4.84 14.68 8.75
N VAL A 52 -5.66 13.64 8.76
CA VAL A 52 -7.08 13.70 8.46
C VAL A 52 -7.83 12.93 9.54
N GLU A 53 -8.87 13.52 10.12
CA GLU A 53 -9.69 12.89 11.17
C GLU A 53 -10.96 12.24 10.58
N GLU A 54 -11.35 12.67 9.39
CA GLU A 54 -12.49 12.16 8.65
C GLU A 54 -12.24 10.75 8.09
N ASN A 55 -13.28 10.19 7.45
CA ASN A 55 -13.16 8.91 6.77
C ASN A 55 -12.17 9.01 5.60
N LEU A 56 -10.99 8.43 5.77
CA LEU A 56 -9.93 8.42 4.75
C LEU A 56 -10.38 7.90 3.39
N ILE A 57 -11.30 6.91 3.33
CA ILE A 57 -11.83 6.43 2.05
C ILE A 57 -12.60 7.54 1.35
N GLU A 58 -13.42 8.31 2.06
CA GLU A 58 -14.23 9.36 1.46
C GLU A 58 -13.40 10.58 1.07
N VAL A 59 -12.34 10.88 1.83
CA VAL A 59 -11.40 11.94 1.48
C VAL A 59 -10.59 11.57 0.23
N ILE A 60 -10.17 10.31 0.10
CA ILE A 60 -9.37 9.85 -1.03
C ILE A 60 -10.21 9.41 -2.23
N TYR A 61 -11.45 8.96 -2.10
CA TYR A 61 -12.23 8.40 -3.22
C TYR A 61 -13.63 9.02 -3.36
N SER A 62 -13.88 10.13 -2.66
CA SER A 62 -15.20 10.76 -2.54
C SER A 62 -16.21 9.88 -1.78
N LYS A 63 -17.33 10.49 -1.38
CA LYS A 63 -18.41 9.76 -0.69
C LYS A 63 -19.05 8.70 -1.61
N ASN A 64 -19.22 9.06 -2.89
CA ASN A 64 -19.68 8.20 -3.96
C ASN A 64 -18.57 8.00 -4.99
N LEU A 65 -18.12 6.75 -5.17
CA LEU A 65 -17.04 6.39 -6.09
C LEU A 65 -17.38 6.69 -7.55
N ASN A 66 -18.67 6.67 -7.90
CA ASN A 66 -19.14 6.95 -9.26
C ASN A 66 -19.01 8.44 -9.64
N ASP A 67 -18.70 9.32 -8.68
CA ASP A 67 -18.44 10.73 -8.95
C ASP A 67 -17.04 10.95 -9.55
N MET A 68 -16.23 9.88 -9.68
CA MET A 68 -14.85 9.93 -10.14
C MET A 68 -14.64 9.14 -11.44
N GLU A 69 -13.82 9.69 -12.34
CA GLU A 69 -13.36 8.98 -13.54
C GLU A 69 -12.43 7.82 -13.17
N VAL A 70 -12.45 6.75 -13.97
CA VAL A 70 -11.65 5.53 -13.73
C VAL A 70 -10.15 5.84 -13.65
N GLU A 71 -9.65 6.77 -14.47
CA GLU A 71 -8.25 7.21 -14.47
C GLU A 71 -7.87 7.93 -13.18
N GLN A 72 -8.83 8.61 -12.54
CA GLN A 72 -8.61 9.25 -11.24
C GLN A 72 -8.58 8.22 -10.12
N LEU A 73 -9.48 7.24 -10.15
CA LEU A 73 -9.50 6.13 -9.20
C LEU A 73 -8.19 5.33 -9.25
N ALA A 74 -7.70 5.02 -10.46
CA ALA A 74 -6.49 4.23 -10.67
C ALA A 74 -5.19 4.91 -10.17
N LYS A 75 -5.18 6.24 -10.03
CA LYS A 75 -4.00 7.00 -9.56
C LYS A 75 -3.93 7.14 -8.04
N ARG A 76 -4.91 6.61 -7.30
CA ARG A 76 -5.02 6.77 -5.85
C ARG A 76 -4.74 5.46 -5.14
N VAL A 77 -4.08 5.55 -3.99
CA VAL A 77 -3.75 4.41 -3.14
C VAL A 77 -3.90 4.78 -1.67
N ILE A 78 -4.40 3.84 -0.87
CA ILE A 78 -4.39 3.94 0.59
C ILE A 78 -3.45 2.85 1.10
N LEU A 79 -2.43 3.26 1.86
CA LEU A 79 -1.49 2.36 2.51
C LEU A 79 -1.89 2.16 3.97
N ALA A 80 -1.70 0.95 4.49
CA ALA A 80 -1.92 0.63 5.89
C ALA A 80 -0.79 -0.26 6.42
N PRO A 81 -0.45 -0.18 7.73
CA PRO A 81 0.69 -0.92 8.28
C PRO A 81 0.59 -2.45 8.23
N THR A 82 -0.60 -3.02 8.03
CA THR A 82 -0.80 -4.48 8.05
C THR A 82 -1.78 -4.92 6.98
N ASN A 83 -1.56 -6.11 6.42
CA ASN A 83 -2.46 -6.72 5.44
C ASN A 83 -3.89 -6.86 5.94
N LYS A 84 -4.09 -7.12 7.25
CA LYS A 84 -5.43 -7.19 7.86
C LYS A 84 -6.17 -5.85 7.77
N LYS A 85 -5.50 -4.74 8.07
CA LYS A 85 -6.07 -3.39 7.94
C LYS A 85 -6.33 -3.05 6.47
N THR A 86 -5.39 -3.36 5.57
CA THR A 86 -5.54 -3.18 4.12
C THR A 86 -6.75 -3.96 3.59
N LEU A 87 -6.88 -5.24 3.96
CA LEU A 87 -8.01 -6.08 3.54
C LEU A 87 -9.36 -5.52 4.00
N LYS A 88 -9.44 -5.03 5.25
CA LYS A 88 -10.64 -4.36 5.76
C LYS A 88 -10.99 -3.13 4.92
N MET A 89 -9.99 -2.30 4.61
CA MET A 89 -10.16 -1.09 3.81
C MET A 89 -10.62 -1.43 2.38
N ASN A 90 -9.96 -2.37 1.73
CA ASN A 90 -10.29 -2.81 0.37
C ASN A 90 -11.73 -3.32 0.28
N ARG A 91 -12.18 -4.12 1.26
CA ARG A 91 -13.57 -4.58 1.32
C ARG A 91 -14.55 -3.42 1.45
N SER A 92 -14.24 -2.41 2.28
CA SER A 92 -15.07 -1.21 2.42
C SER A 92 -15.14 -0.37 1.16
N ILE A 93 -14.04 -0.26 0.39
CA ILE A 93 -14.01 0.43 -0.90
C ILE A 93 -14.84 -0.33 -1.93
N ILE A 94 -14.62 -1.65 -2.08
CA ILE A 94 -15.37 -2.49 -3.02
C ILE A 94 -16.88 -2.45 -2.72
N ALA A 95 -17.27 -2.47 -1.45
CA ALA A 95 -18.68 -2.40 -1.05
C ALA A 95 -19.37 -1.08 -1.40
N LYS A 96 -18.61 -0.01 -1.70
CA LYS A 96 -19.14 1.28 -2.16
C LYS A 96 -19.33 1.33 -3.69
N LEU A 97 -18.77 0.38 -4.45
CA LEU A 97 -19.01 0.28 -5.88
C LEU A 97 -20.45 -0.21 -6.12
N GLN A 98 -21.18 0.46 -7.01
CA GLN A 98 -22.61 0.20 -7.23
C GLN A 98 -22.89 -0.99 -8.18
N ASP A 99 -21.84 -1.57 -8.76
CA ASP A 99 -21.95 -2.67 -9.71
C ASP A 99 -22.15 -4.03 -9.04
N LYS A 100 -22.56 -5.02 -9.85
CA LYS A 100 -22.68 -6.40 -9.39
C LYS A 100 -21.32 -6.95 -8.97
N PRO A 101 -21.16 -7.43 -7.72
CA PRO A 101 -19.90 -8.01 -7.27
C PRO A 101 -19.62 -9.31 -8.04
N HIS A 102 -18.35 -9.48 -8.43
CA HIS A 102 -17.83 -10.73 -8.96
C HIS A 102 -16.77 -11.24 -7.99
N THR A 103 -16.86 -12.53 -7.61
CA THR A 103 -15.92 -13.16 -6.69
C THR A 103 -15.21 -14.29 -7.41
N PHE A 104 -13.89 -14.23 -7.40
CA PHE A 104 -13.02 -15.28 -7.94
C PHE A 104 -12.45 -16.06 -6.77
N TYR A 105 -12.62 -17.38 -6.80
CA TYR A 105 -12.06 -18.29 -5.81
C TYR A 105 -10.79 -18.91 -6.40
N SER A 106 -9.70 -18.87 -5.64
CA SER A 106 -8.54 -19.70 -5.94
C SER A 106 -8.83 -21.12 -5.48
N PHE A 107 -8.52 -22.09 -6.33
CA PHE A 107 -8.50 -23.50 -5.95
C PHE A 107 -7.11 -23.87 -5.43
N TYR A 108 -7.06 -24.52 -4.27
CA TYR A 108 -5.80 -24.94 -3.63
C TYR A 108 -5.43 -26.39 -3.91
N SER A 109 -6.35 -27.17 -4.50
CA SER A 109 -6.19 -28.60 -4.76
C SER A 109 -7.05 -29.00 -5.94
N ILE A 110 -6.55 -29.92 -6.76
CA ILE A 110 -7.31 -30.59 -7.81
C ILE A 110 -7.60 -31.99 -7.30
N ILE A 111 -8.89 -32.31 -7.15
CA ILE A 111 -9.33 -33.69 -6.92
C ILE A 111 -9.80 -34.18 -8.28
N SER A 112 -8.99 -35.04 -8.91
CA SER A 112 -9.34 -35.70 -10.17
C SER A 112 -9.45 -37.20 -9.94
N GLU A 113 -10.51 -37.80 -10.48
CA GLU A 113 -10.66 -39.26 -10.53
C GLU A 113 -9.95 -39.87 -11.76
N ASP A 114 -9.61 -39.05 -12.76
CA ASP A 114 -8.83 -39.45 -13.94
C ASP A 114 -7.37 -39.00 -13.79
N GLN A 115 -6.45 -39.97 -13.87
CA GLN A 115 -5.00 -39.73 -13.81
C GLN A 115 -4.49 -38.90 -15.00
N ASN A 116 -5.22 -38.85 -16.11
CA ASN A 116 -4.85 -38.04 -17.28
C ASN A 116 -5.15 -36.55 -17.09
N ASP A 117 -6.11 -36.19 -16.24
CA ASP A 117 -6.45 -34.78 -16.01
C ASP A 117 -5.31 -34.02 -15.33
N LEU A 118 -4.46 -34.71 -14.57
CA LEU A 118 -3.25 -34.14 -13.95
C LEU A 118 -2.26 -33.61 -15.01
N GLN A 119 -2.27 -34.14 -16.24
CA GLN A 119 -1.43 -33.63 -17.35
C GLN A 119 -1.93 -32.29 -17.90
N ASN A 120 -3.19 -31.91 -17.64
CA ASN A 120 -3.76 -30.64 -18.10
C ASN A 120 -3.43 -29.45 -17.20
N TYR A 121 -2.81 -29.70 -16.03
CA TYR A 121 -2.47 -28.66 -15.07
C TYR A 121 -0.95 -28.58 -14.92
N PRO A 122 -0.32 -27.48 -15.35
CA PRO A 122 1.11 -27.31 -15.17
C PRO A 122 1.43 -27.22 -13.67
N SER A 123 2.49 -27.90 -13.23
CA SER A 123 2.86 -27.98 -11.81
C SER A 123 3.21 -26.60 -11.22
N GLU A 124 3.56 -25.63 -12.06
CA GLU A 124 3.83 -24.23 -11.69
C GLU A 124 2.59 -23.48 -11.17
N PHE A 125 1.38 -24.01 -11.40
CA PHE A 125 0.12 -23.39 -10.96
C PHE A 125 -0.49 -24.10 -9.74
N LEU A 126 0.16 -25.13 -9.21
CA LEU A 126 -0.36 -25.94 -8.10
C LEU A 126 0.51 -25.77 -6.85
N HIS A 127 -0.14 -25.49 -5.72
CA HIS A 127 0.55 -25.31 -4.45
C HIS A 127 0.91 -26.66 -3.79
N ASP A 128 0.14 -27.71 -4.06
CA ASP A 128 0.43 -29.11 -3.72
C ASP A 128 -0.31 -30.04 -4.70
N LEU A 129 0.33 -31.15 -5.08
CA LEU A 129 -0.26 -32.24 -5.86
C LEU A 129 -0.23 -33.49 -4.97
N THR A 130 -1.39 -33.90 -4.44
CA THR A 130 -1.50 -35.14 -3.66
C THR A 130 -2.26 -36.19 -4.48
N LEU A 131 -1.65 -37.36 -4.63
CA LEU A 131 -2.24 -38.56 -5.22
C LEU A 131 -3.20 -39.24 -4.24
#